data_AF-A0A8J6TM88-F1
#
_entry.id   AF-A0A8J6TM88-F1
#
_cell.length_a   1.000
_cell.length_b   1.000
_cell.length_c   1.000
_cell.angle_alpha   90.00
_cell.angle_beta   90.00
_cell.angle_gamma   90.00
#
_symmetry.space_group_name_H-M   'P 1'
#
loop_
_entity.id
_entity.type
_entity.pdbx_description
1 polymer ?
#
loop_
_entity_poly.entity_id
_entity_poly.type
_entity_poly.pdbx_seq_one_letter_code
_entity_poly.pdbx_strand_id
1 'polypeptide(L)'
;MPLGSKSSMSYPFYHMRSEAFWHLVPHKDCQDQPGLTVSSMVKLRQIYAGAKLDEKLFQSMCNPQAREQLRSILIETYFAPEIRLKLMEQGHLNFAAYRYSKKLLKVAERKELFEKPKEESDWQQRIRDQGFRRTIVILYKHRCALCGIRMLTPEGHTIVDAAHVKPWSESFDDRPTNGMALCKPYRCIKNMPKIYFI
;
A
#
# COMPACT_ATOMS: atom_id res chain seq x y z
N MET A 1 -8.38 19.16 -3.43
CA MET A 1 -8.82 19.23 -4.84
C MET A 1 -10.21 19.83 -4.87
N PRO A 2 -10.55 20.68 -5.85
CA PRO A 2 -11.91 21.18 -6.02
C PRO A 2 -12.90 20.01 -6.17
N LEU A 3 -14.09 20.15 -5.59
CA LEU A 3 -15.16 19.18 -5.79
C LEU A 3 -15.47 19.07 -7.29
N GLY A 4 -15.46 17.84 -7.82
CA GLY A 4 -15.75 17.56 -9.24
C GLY A 4 -14.54 17.45 -10.17
N SER A 5 -13.31 17.74 -9.72
CA SER A 5 -12.13 17.54 -10.58
C SER A 5 -11.76 16.05 -10.70
N LYS A 6 -11.62 15.54 -11.92
CA LYS A 6 -11.08 14.19 -12.17
C LYS A 6 -9.61 14.16 -11.77
N SER A 7 -9.26 13.40 -10.74
CA SER A 7 -7.87 13.15 -10.39
C SER A 7 -7.31 12.06 -11.29
N SER A 8 -6.12 12.31 -11.84
CA SER A 8 -5.35 11.28 -12.54
C SER A 8 -3.90 11.42 -12.16
N MET A 9 -3.23 10.30 -11.89
CA MET A 9 -1.80 10.29 -11.61
C MET A 9 -0.97 10.74 -12.82
N SER A 10 -1.51 10.64 -14.04
CA SER A 10 -0.81 11.04 -15.27
C SER A 10 -0.41 12.51 -15.28
N TYR A 11 -1.26 13.38 -14.76
CA TYR A 11 -1.02 14.82 -14.77
C TYR A 11 0.21 15.22 -13.93
N PRO A 12 0.24 14.99 -12.60
CA PRO A 12 1.42 15.34 -11.81
C PRO A 12 2.66 14.57 -12.26
N PHE A 13 2.54 13.29 -12.64
CA PHE A 13 3.69 12.49 -13.11
C PHE A 13 4.38 13.11 -14.32
N TYR A 14 3.61 13.56 -15.32
CA TYR A 14 4.16 14.17 -16.51
C TYR A 14 4.71 15.58 -16.23
N HIS A 15 3.94 16.40 -15.52
CA HIS A 15 4.28 17.80 -15.31
C HIS A 15 5.45 17.99 -14.33
N MET A 16 5.74 17.03 -13.45
CA MET A 16 6.95 17.08 -12.61
C MET A 16 8.24 17.17 -13.42
N ARG A 17 8.25 16.91 -14.73
CA ARG A 17 9.43 17.15 -15.59
C ARG A 17 9.93 18.59 -15.58
N SER A 18 9.12 19.57 -15.16
CA SER A 18 9.57 20.95 -14.94
C SER A 18 10.47 21.10 -13.72
N GLU A 19 10.42 20.13 -12.80
CA GLU A 19 11.24 20.10 -11.61
C GLU A 19 12.62 19.54 -11.92
N ALA A 20 13.65 20.17 -11.35
CA ALA A 20 15.04 19.77 -11.58
C ALA A 20 15.36 18.35 -11.09
N PHE A 21 14.53 17.77 -10.22
CA PHE A 21 14.76 16.46 -9.61
C PHE A 21 13.99 15.31 -10.27
N TRP A 22 13.23 15.55 -11.34
CA TRP A 22 12.36 14.53 -11.94
C TRP A 22 12.64 14.35 -13.43
N HIS A 23 13.17 13.19 -13.80
CA HIS A 23 13.65 12.90 -15.15
C HIS A 23 12.81 11.79 -15.79
N LEU A 24 11.99 12.13 -16.78
CA LEU A 24 11.18 11.15 -17.52
C LEU A 24 12.07 10.25 -18.37
N VAL A 25 11.76 8.94 -18.39
CA VAL A 25 12.48 7.93 -19.16
C VAL A 25 11.55 7.42 -20.27
N PRO A 26 11.72 7.86 -21.53
CA PRO A 26 10.93 7.36 -22.64
C PRO A 26 11.27 5.89 -22.97
N HIS A 27 10.35 5.18 -23.63
CA HIS A 27 10.67 3.90 -24.27
C HIS A 27 11.68 4.11 -25.40
N LYS A 28 12.48 3.08 -25.74
CA LYS A 28 13.56 3.18 -26.74
C LYS A 28 13.09 3.71 -28.10
N ASP A 29 11.83 3.45 -28.46
CA ASP A 29 11.25 3.82 -29.75
C ASP A 29 10.44 5.13 -29.71
N CYS A 30 10.38 5.79 -28.55
CA CYS A 30 9.64 7.03 -28.35
C CYS A 30 10.62 8.17 -28.04
N GLN A 31 10.49 9.30 -28.73
CA GLN A 31 11.19 10.53 -28.36
C GLN A 31 10.23 11.47 -27.62
N ASP A 32 10.73 12.15 -26.59
CA ASP A 32 9.99 13.19 -25.88
C ASP A 32 9.76 14.36 -26.85
N GLN A 33 8.53 14.53 -27.32
CA GLN A 33 8.20 15.57 -28.30
C GLN A 33 7.88 16.90 -27.60
N PRO A 34 8.55 18.00 -27.96
CA PRO A 34 8.20 19.33 -27.47
C PRO A 34 6.73 19.65 -27.80
N GLY A 35 5.96 20.11 -26.81
CA GLY A 35 4.55 20.48 -26.97
C GLY A 35 3.52 19.36 -26.76
N LEU A 36 3.95 18.11 -26.48
CA LEU A 36 3.03 17.05 -26.11
C LEU A 36 2.40 17.36 -24.74
N THR A 37 1.09 17.18 -24.57
CA THR A 37 0.45 17.15 -23.26
C THR A 37 -0.02 15.73 -22.98
N VAL A 38 0.49 15.12 -21.92
CA VAL A 38 0.14 13.74 -21.55
C VAL A 38 -0.77 13.77 -20.33
N SER A 39 -2.08 13.79 -20.60
CA SER A 39 -3.12 13.84 -19.56
C SER A 39 -3.76 12.48 -19.27
N SER A 40 -3.49 11.43 -20.06
CA SER A 40 -4.05 10.07 -19.81
C SER A 40 -2.98 9.06 -19.40
N MET A 41 -3.34 8.15 -18.48
CA MET A 41 -2.47 7.06 -18.03
C MET A 41 -2.08 6.10 -19.17
N VAL A 42 -2.97 5.90 -20.16
CA VAL A 42 -2.72 5.04 -21.31
C VAL A 42 -1.58 5.62 -22.15
N LYS A 43 -1.70 6.90 -22.53
CA LYS A 43 -0.69 7.59 -23.33
C LYS A 43 0.64 7.70 -22.57
N LEU A 44 0.59 7.95 -21.27
CA LEU A 44 1.78 8.00 -20.42
C LEU A 44 2.57 6.68 -20.47
N ARG A 45 1.89 5.53 -20.32
CA ARG A 45 2.53 4.20 -20.35
C ARG A 45 3.04 3.79 -21.73
N GLN A 46 2.42 4.30 -22.79
CA GLN A 46 2.85 4.06 -24.18
C GLN A 46 4.18 4.78 -24.48
N ILE A 47 4.39 5.96 -23.90
CA ILE A 47 5.53 6.83 -24.23
C ILE A 47 6.68 6.64 -23.25
N TYR A 48 6.39 6.57 -21.95
CA TYR A 48 7.40 6.51 -20.90
C TYR A 48 7.45 5.14 -20.23
N ALA A 49 8.68 4.61 -20.11
CA ALA A 49 8.97 3.45 -19.29
C ALA A 49 8.90 3.78 -17.79
N GLY A 50 9.16 5.04 -17.43
CA GLY A 50 9.07 5.51 -16.05
C GLY A 50 9.68 6.90 -15.87
N ALA A 51 10.09 7.19 -14.64
CA ALA A 51 10.83 8.39 -14.28
C ALA A 51 11.94 8.02 -13.30
N LYS A 52 13.00 8.84 -13.28
CA LYS A 52 14.10 8.78 -12.31
C LYS A 52 14.08 10.04 -11.47
N LEU A 53 14.38 9.89 -10.19
CA LEU A 53 14.70 11.03 -9.33
C LEU A 53 16.15 11.46 -9.58
N ASP A 54 16.45 12.73 -9.33
CA ASP A 54 17.83 13.18 -9.22
C ASP A 54 18.59 12.34 -8.16
N GLU A 55 19.84 12.05 -8.45
CA GLU A 55 20.65 11.12 -7.66
C GLU A 55 20.80 11.60 -6.21
N LYS A 56 21.02 12.90 -5.97
CA LYS A 56 21.21 13.43 -4.62
C LYS A 56 19.92 13.33 -3.80
N LEU A 57 18.79 13.62 -4.45
CA LEU A 57 17.48 13.46 -3.82
C LEU A 57 17.19 11.98 -3.52
N PHE A 58 17.49 11.08 -4.45
CA PHE A 58 17.30 9.65 -4.27
C PHE A 58 18.10 9.12 -3.07
N GLN A 59 19.39 9.46 -2.97
CA GLN A 59 20.23 9.09 -1.83
C GLN A 59 19.70 9.64 -0.50
N SER A 60 19.24 10.90 -0.49
CA SER A 60 18.60 11.50 0.69
C SER A 60 17.33 10.73 1.08
N MET A 61 16.52 10.33 0.10
CA MET A 61 15.32 9.53 0.35
C MET A 61 15.63 8.12 0.84
N CYS A 62 16.83 7.57 0.62
CA CYS A 62 17.25 6.30 1.21
C CYS A 62 17.54 6.42 2.71
N ASN A 63 18.03 7.59 3.16
CA ASN A 63 18.26 7.88 4.58
C ASN A 63 16.93 8.01 5.36
N PRO A 64 16.73 7.26 6.46
CA PRO A 64 15.48 7.31 7.22
C PRO A 64 15.10 8.67 7.80
N GLN A 65 16.09 9.39 8.34
CA GLN A 65 15.89 10.70 8.98
C GLN A 65 15.52 11.75 7.92
N ALA A 66 16.29 11.83 6.83
CA ALA A 66 16.01 12.76 5.74
C ALA A 66 14.66 12.47 5.07
N ARG A 67 14.30 11.18 4.90
CA ARG A 67 12.99 10.79 4.38
C ARG A 67 11.83 11.22 5.28
N GLU A 68 12.01 11.20 6.61
CA GLU A 68 10.99 11.69 7.54
C GLU A 68 10.87 13.21 7.51
N GLN A 69 12.00 13.92 7.43
CA GLN A 69 12.02 15.37 7.26
C GLN A 69 11.30 15.80 5.98
N LEU A 70 11.60 15.15 4.85
CA LEU A 70 10.89 15.38 3.59
C LEU A 70 9.38 15.15 3.72
N ARG A 71 8.97 14.07 4.42
CA ARG A 71 7.54 13.80 4.68
C ARG A 71 6.90 14.92 5.51
N SER A 72 7.55 15.37 6.58
CA SER A 72 7.06 16.46 7.43
C SER A 72 6.85 17.73 6.62
N ILE A 73 7.85 18.12 5.83
CA ILE A 73 7.79 19.31 4.96
C ILE A 73 6.62 19.21 3.99
N LEU A 74 6.42 18.06 3.33
CA LEU A 74 5.28 17.87 2.41
C LEU A 74 3.93 18.00 3.13
N ILE A 75 3.79 17.42 4.32
CA ILE A 75 2.56 17.49 5.11
C ILE A 75 2.28 18.92 5.58
N GLU A 76 3.29 19.60 6.11
CA GLU A 76 3.19 20.97 6.61
C GLU A 76 2.92 21.98 5.50
N THR A 77 3.52 21.78 4.32
CA THR A 77 3.39 22.71 3.20
C THR A 77 2.04 22.58 2.49
N TYR A 78 1.57 21.35 2.25
CA TYR A 78 0.44 21.12 1.32
C TYR A 78 -0.87 20.72 2.00
N PHE A 79 -0.89 20.45 3.30
CA PHE A 79 -2.09 20.00 4.01
C PHE A 79 -2.49 20.97 5.12
N ALA A 80 -3.81 21.10 5.30
CA ALA A 80 -4.40 21.97 6.31
C ALA A 80 -4.00 21.52 7.73
N PRO A 81 -3.76 22.45 8.68
CA PRO A 81 -3.25 22.13 10.02
C PRO A 81 -4.04 21.02 10.74
N GLU A 82 -5.36 20.97 10.55
CA GLU A 82 -6.28 20.07 11.25
C GLU A 82 -6.10 18.60 10.86
N ILE A 83 -5.48 18.32 9.71
CA ILE A 83 -5.27 16.95 9.20
C ILE A 83 -3.81 16.49 9.26
N ARG A 84 -2.85 17.37 9.57
CA ARG A 84 -1.41 17.06 9.54
C ARG A 84 -1.05 15.92 10.48
N LEU A 85 -1.51 15.99 11.74
CA LEU A 85 -1.26 14.96 12.75
C LEU A 85 -1.79 13.59 12.33
N LYS A 86 -3.02 13.54 11.79
CA LYS A 86 -3.64 12.32 11.30
C LYS A 86 -2.86 11.70 10.14
N LEU A 87 -2.35 12.52 9.22
CA LEU A 87 -1.54 12.06 8.09
C LEU A 87 -0.17 11.52 8.53
N MET A 88 0.48 12.17 9.50
CA MET A 88 1.74 11.69 10.07
C MET A 88 1.54 10.34 10.77
N GLU A 89 0.54 10.24 11.66
CA GLU A 89 0.20 9.00 12.36
C GLU A 89 -0.09 7.87 11.36
N GLN A 90 -0.91 8.14 10.35
CA GLN A 90 -1.23 7.15 9.31
C GLN A 90 0.01 6.75 8.50
N GLY A 91 0.94 7.68 8.25
CA GLY A 91 2.21 7.40 7.59
C GLY A 91 3.08 6.42 8.39
N HIS A 92 3.22 6.64 9.70
CA HIS A 92 3.96 5.74 10.58
C HIS A 92 3.33 4.36 10.66
N LEU A 93 2.00 4.31 10.81
CA LEU A 93 1.23 3.07 10.89
C LEU A 93 1.35 2.27 9.58
N ASN A 94 1.24 2.93 8.42
CA ASN A 94 1.44 2.31 7.12
C ASN A 94 2.84 1.70 6.97
N PHE A 95 3.88 2.42 7.40
CA PHE A 95 5.26 1.94 7.33
C PHE A 95 5.50 0.75 8.27
N ALA A 96 5.00 0.82 9.50
CA ALA A 96 5.10 -0.26 10.47
C ALA A 96 4.34 -1.52 9.99
N ALA A 97 3.12 -1.36 9.46
CA ALA A 97 2.35 -2.45 8.87
C ALA A 97 3.08 -3.10 7.68
N TYR A 98 3.75 -2.31 6.83
CA TYR A 98 4.59 -2.84 5.76
C TYR A 98 5.76 -3.69 6.30
N ARG A 99 6.45 -3.23 7.34
CA ARG A 99 7.51 -4.00 7.99
C ARG A 99 6.98 -5.29 8.60
N TYR A 100 5.83 -5.23 9.27
CA TYR A 100 5.16 -6.41 9.83
C TYR A 100 4.83 -7.43 8.73
N SER A 101 4.24 -6.97 7.63
CA SER A 101 3.95 -7.82 6.46
C SER A 101 5.19 -8.50 5.90
N LYS A 102 6.31 -7.76 5.77
CA LYS A 102 7.60 -8.34 5.36
C LYS A 102 8.13 -9.38 6.34
N LYS A 103 7.90 -9.22 7.65
CA LYS A 103 8.25 -10.22 8.66
C LYS A 103 7.44 -11.50 8.42
N LEU A 104 6.12 -11.40 8.29
CA LEU A 104 5.25 -12.57 8.07
C LEU A 104 5.61 -13.38 6.81
N LEU A 105 5.97 -12.70 5.72
CA LEU A 105 6.41 -13.37 4.50
C LEU A 105 7.74 -14.14 4.67
N LYS A 106 8.57 -13.78 5.65
CA LYS A 106 9.81 -14.49 5.99
C LYS A 106 9.60 -15.63 6.99
N VAL A 107 8.49 -15.62 7.75
CA VAL A 107 8.20 -16.60 8.83
C VAL A 107 7.72 -17.95 8.29
N ALA A 108 7.56 -18.11 6.96
CA ALA A 108 7.25 -19.40 6.34
C ALA A 108 8.24 -20.52 6.68
N GLU A 109 9.39 -20.21 7.28
CA GLU A 109 10.49 -21.14 7.55
C GLU A 109 10.66 -21.54 9.03
N ARG A 110 9.89 -21.01 9.99
CA ARG A 110 10.13 -21.33 11.42
C ARG A 110 8.85 -21.66 12.21
N LYS A 111 8.81 -22.88 12.77
CA LYS A 111 7.78 -23.39 13.71
C LYS A 111 7.90 -22.77 15.12
N GLU A 112 8.24 -21.50 15.25
CA GLU A 112 8.11 -20.83 16.55
C GLU A 112 6.61 -20.63 16.82
N LEU A 113 6.13 -21.18 17.93
CA LEU A 113 4.75 -20.98 18.37
C LEU A 113 4.59 -19.49 18.70
N PHE A 114 3.53 -18.85 18.22
CA PHE A 114 3.22 -17.49 18.69
C PHE A 114 2.79 -17.58 20.15
N GLU A 115 3.53 -16.90 21.01
CA GLU A 115 3.16 -16.77 22.42
C GLU A 115 2.15 -15.63 22.58
N LYS A 116 1.27 -15.77 23.58
CA LYS A 116 0.36 -14.70 23.98
C LYS A 116 1.19 -13.45 24.33
N PRO A 117 0.96 -12.31 23.66
CA PRO A 117 1.61 -11.06 24.05
C PRO A 117 1.24 -10.71 25.50
N LYS A 118 2.21 -10.25 26.29
CA LYS A 118 1.97 -9.88 27.69
C LYS A 118 0.98 -8.72 27.80
N GLU A 119 1.14 -7.70 26.97
CA GLU A 119 0.21 -6.58 26.75
C GLU A 119 0.41 -6.06 25.31
N GLU A 120 -0.69 -5.85 24.56
CA GLU A 120 -0.67 -5.25 23.22
C GLU A 120 -1.37 -3.89 23.27
N SER A 121 -0.71 -2.83 22.81
CA SER A 121 -1.34 -1.51 22.70
C SER A 121 -2.23 -1.42 21.46
N ASP A 122 -3.25 -0.53 21.47
CA ASP A 122 -4.11 -0.27 20.30
C ASP A 122 -3.28 0.00 19.03
N TRP A 123 -2.17 0.73 19.19
CA TRP A 123 -1.27 1.02 18.08
C TRP A 123 -0.58 -0.22 17.51
N GLN A 124 -0.14 -1.15 18.37
CA GLN A 124 0.44 -2.42 17.96
C GLN A 124 -0.60 -3.32 17.28
N GLN A 125 -1.82 -3.36 17.81
CA GLN A 125 -2.94 -4.09 17.20
C GLN A 125 -3.22 -3.57 15.78
N ARG A 126 -3.34 -2.24 15.59
CA ARG A 126 -3.59 -1.66 14.25
C ARG A 126 -2.47 -1.98 13.25
N ILE A 127 -1.21 -1.99 13.69
CA ILE A 127 -0.06 -2.37 12.85
C ILE A 127 -0.14 -3.84 12.44
N ARG A 128 -0.43 -4.72 13.40
CA ARG A 128 -0.58 -6.15 13.21
C ARG A 128 -1.69 -6.44 12.22
N ASP A 129 -2.87 -5.91 12.48
CA ASP A 129 -4.08 -6.09 11.71
C ASP A 129 -3.89 -5.62 10.25
N GLN A 130 -3.35 -4.41 10.06
CA GLN A 130 -3.07 -3.89 8.72
C GLN A 130 -1.95 -4.68 8.00
N GLY A 131 -0.92 -5.11 8.74
CA GLY A 131 0.20 -5.86 8.19
C GLY A 131 -0.18 -7.30 7.79
N PHE A 132 -0.99 -7.97 8.61
CA PHE A 132 -1.54 -9.30 8.31
C PHE A 132 -2.48 -9.20 7.10
N ARG A 133 -3.41 -8.23 7.09
CA ARG A 133 -4.26 -7.93 5.93
C ARG A 133 -3.47 -7.76 4.64
N ARG A 134 -2.45 -6.92 4.67
CA ARG A 134 -1.58 -6.68 3.51
C ARG A 134 -0.93 -7.97 3.01
N THR A 135 -0.43 -8.80 3.93
CA THR A 135 0.25 -10.06 3.60
C THR A 135 -0.68 -11.02 2.87
N ILE A 136 -1.85 -11.28 3.45
CA ILE A 136 -2.82 -12.23 2.90
C ILE A 136 -3.35 -11.76 1.55
N VAL A 137 -3.74 -10.49 1.43
CA VAL A 137 -4.24 -9.94 0.16
C VAL A 137 -3.21 -10.07 -0.98
N ILE A 138 -1.92 -9.84 -0.69
CA ILE A 138 -0.83 -9.98 -1.67
C ILE A 138 -0.65 -11.46 -2.07
N LEU A 139 -0.61 -12.38 -1.11
CA LEU A 139 -0.41 -13.82 -1.37
C LEU A 139 -1.50 -14.40 -2.27
N TYR A 140 -2.74 -13.99 -2.05
CA TYR A 140 -3.89 -14.38 -2.87
C TYR A 140 -4.04 -13.52 -4.16
N LYS A 141 -3.08 -12.64 -4.47
CA LYS A 141 -3.08 -11.78 -5.67
C LYS A 141 -4.39 -10.98 -5.82
N HIS A 142 -4.92 -10.46 -4.71
CA HIS A 142 -6.19 -9.73 -4.66
C HIS A 142 -7.41 -10.55 -5.10
N ARG A 143 -7.35 -11.89 -5.02
CA ARG A 143 -8.43 -12.82 -5.39
C ARG A 143 -9.09 -13.40 -4.14
N CYS A 144 -10.41 -13.53 -4.15
CA CYS A 144 -11.13 -14.23 -3.11
C CYS A 144 -10.81 -15.74 -3.17
N ALA A 145 -10.44 -16.32 -2.03
CA ALA A 145 -10.12 -17.73 -1.88
C ALA A 145 -11.34 -18.64 -2.11
N LEU A 146 -12.56 -18.16 -1.84
CA LEU A 146 -13.78 -18.94 -1.97
C LEU A 146 -14.40 -18.85 -3.37
N CYS A 147 -14.76 -17.63 -3.79
CA CYS A 147 -15.50 -17.43 -5.04
C CYS A 147 -14.59 -17.16 -6.25
N GLY A 148 -13.28 -16.99 -6.05
CA GLY A 148 -12.33 -16.72 -7.13
C GLY A 148 -12.42 -15.32 -7.76
N ILE A 149 -13.34 -14.45 -7.30
CA ILE A 149 -13.46 -13.08 -7.82
C ILE A 149 -12.20 -12.29 -7.50
N ARG A 150 -11.69 -11.57 -8.50
CA ARG A 150 -10.59 -10.61 -8.39
C ARG A 150 -11.03 -9.28 -8.98
N MET A 151 -11.02 -8.23 -8.16
CA MET A 151 -11.29 -6.87 -8.60
C MET A 151 -10.22 -5.96 -7.99
N LEU A 152 -9.48 -5.29 -8.87
CA LEU A 152 -8.38 -4.40 -8.49
C LEU A 152 -8.54 -3.12 -9.31
N THR A 153 -8.69 -1.98 -8.64
CA THR A 153 -8.73 -0.69 -9.33
C THR A 153 -7.32 -0.31 -9.81
N PRO A 154 -7.18 0.58 -10.81
CA PRO A 154 -5.87 1.08 -11.23
C PRO A 154 -5.05 1.71 -10.08
N GLU A 155 -5.74 2.23 -9.06
CA GLU A 155 -5.18 2.83 -7.84
C GLU A 155 -4.80 1.77 -6.78
N GLY A 156 -5.06 0.48 -7.05
CA GLY A 156 -4.68 -0.64 -6.18
C GLY A 156 -5.72 -1.03 -5.13
N HIS A 157 -6.93 -0.47 -5.16
CA HIS A 157 -8.00 -0.87 -4.25
C HIS A 157 -8.56 -2.24 -4.61
N THR A 158 -8.89 -3.05 -3.60
CA THR A 158 -9.41 -4.40 -3.78
C THR A 158 -10.67 -4.63 -2.96
N ILE A 159 -11.52 -5.55 -3.42
CA ILE A 159 -12.75 -5.94 -2.73
C ILE A 159 -12.55 -7.01 -1.65
N VAL A 160 -11.36 -7.61 -1.59
CA VAL A 160 -11.06 -8.67 -0.62
C VAL A 160 -10.51 -8.10 0.68
N ASP A 161 -10.93 -8.74 1.77
CA ASP A 161 -10.33 -8.63 3.08
C ASP A 161 -9.55 -9.86 3.48
N ALA A 162 -8.73 -9.74 4.51
CA ALA A 162 -8.08 -10.88 5.12
C ALA A 162 -8.88 -11.32 6.33
N ALA A 163 -8.91 -12.62 6.54
CA ALA A 163 -9.53 -13.22 7.70
C ALA A 163 -8.69 -14.38 8.20
N HIS A 164 -8.73 -14.60 9.51
CA HIS A 164 -8.12 -15.75 10.14
C HIS A 164 -9.03 -16.97 10.05
N VAL A 165 -8.42 -18.15 9.83
CA VAL A 165 -9.09 -19.45 9.91
C VAL A 165 -9.37 -19.81 11.37
N LYS A 166 -8.34 -19.72 12.23
CA LYS A 166 -8.48 -19.77 13.69
C LYS A 166 -8.29 -18.35 14.24
N PRO A 167 -9.21 -17.84 15.09
CA PRO A 167 -9.16 -16.46 15.56
C PRO A 167 -7.83 -16.17 16.24
N TRP A 168 -7.30 -14.97 16.00
CA TRP A 168 -6.04 -14.55 16.60
C TRP A 168 -6.13 -14.50 18.13
N SER A 169 -7.26 -14.09 18.70
CA SER A 169 -7.46 -14.04 20.15
C SER A 169 -7.28 -15.39 20.87
N GLU A 170 -7.43 -16.51 20.16
CA GLU A 170 -7.24 -17.86 20.71
C GLU A 170 -5.89 -18.49 20.32
N SER A 171 -5.37 -18.15 19.14
CA SER A 171 -4.20 -18.82 18.55
C SER A 171 -2.93 -17.99 18.58
N PHE A 172 -3.07 -16.67 18.64
CA PHE A 172 -2.04 -15.66 18.44
C PHE A 172 -1.29 -15.81 17.10
N ASP A 173 -1.84 -16.57 16.16
CA ASP A 173 -1.15 -17.02 14.95
C ASP A 173 -1.45 -16.13 13.74
N ASP A 174 -0.48 -15.30 13.36
CA ASP A 174 -0.53 -14.48 12.15
C ASP A 174 0.26 -15.08 10.97
N ARG A 175 0.65 -16.36 11.03
CA ARG A 175 1.27 -16.99 9.86
C ARG A 175 0.32 -16.90 8.67
N PRO A 176 0.85 -16.71 7.45
CA PRO A 176 0.05 -16.76 6.25
C PRO A 176 -0.83 -18.00 6.08
N THR A 177 -0.41 -19.12 6.66
CA THR A 177 -1.17 -20.39 6.67
C THR A 177 -2.48 -20.31 7.47
N ASN A 178 -2.58 -19.38 8.43
CA ASN A 178 -3.81 -19.12 9.18
C ASN A 178 -4.68 -18.04 8.51
N GLY A 179 -4.31 -17.53 7.33
CA GLY A 179 -5.00 -16.43 6.67
C GLY A 179 -5.63 -16.76 5.33
N MET A 180 -6.80 -16.17 5.08
CA MET A 180 -7.53 -16.28 3.82
C MET A 180 -7.96 -14.91 3.30
N ALA A 181 -7.85 -14.69 1.98
CA ALA A 181 -8.40 -13.49 1.35
C ALA A 181 -9.87 -13.74 0.94
N LEU A 182 -10.82 -12.97 1.47
CA LEU A 182 -12.26 -13.17 1.26
C LEU A 182 -12.95 -11.87 0.91
N CYS A 183 -13.83 -11.88 -0.07
CA CYS A 183 -14.64 -10.71 -0.38
C CYS A 183 -15.77 -10.56 0.67
N LYS A 184 -16.04 -9.32 1.09
CA LYS A 184 -17.12 -8.98 2.03
C LYS A 184 -18.58 -9.23 1.55
N PRO A 185 -18.91 -9.42 0.25
CA PRO A 185 -20.27 -9.74 -0.15
C PRO A 185 -20.81 -10.99 0.53
N TYR A 186 -22.08 -10.89 0.93
CA TYR A 186 -22.89 -11.84 1.71
C TYR A 186 -22.79 -13.32 1.26
N ARG A 187 -22.50 -13.56 -0.02
CA ARG A 187 -22.40 -14.91 -0.61
C ARG A 187 -21.22 -15.74 -0.11
N CYS A 188 -20.11 -15.10 0.26
CA CYS A 188 -18.93 -15.84 0.76
C CYS A 188 -18.95 -16.07 2.28
N ILE A 189 -19.69 -15.24 3.02
CA ILE A 189 -19.74 -15.28 4.49
C ILE A 189 -20.76 -16.32 4.98
N LYS A 190 -21.88 -16.51 4.25
CA LYS A 190 -22.97 -17.41 4.67
C LYS A 190 -22.62 -18.90 4.70
N ASN A 191 -21.62 -19.34 3.95
CA ASN A 191 -21.34 -20.76 3.73
C ASN A 191 -20.05 -21.25 4.41
N MET A 192 -19.48 -20.48 5.34
CA MET A 192 -18.20 -20.80 5.97
C MET A 192 -18.35 -21.07 7.48
N PRO A 193 -17.66 -22.10 8.05
CA PRO A 193 -17.48 -22.22 9.49
C PRO A 193 -16.70 -21.03 10.04
N LYS A 194 -16.89 -20.67 11.33
CA LYS A 194 -16.39 -19.45 12.01
C LYS A 194 -15.10 -18.86 11.40
N ILE A 195 -15.23 -17.84 10.56
CA ILE A 195 -14.13 -17.04 10.00
C ILE A 195 -14.09 -15.69 10.70
N TYR A 196 -12.88 -15.21 11.00
CA TYR A 196 -12.67 -14.00 11.80
C TYR A 196 -11.97 -12.95 10.96
N PHE A 197 -12.74 -11.95 10.50
CA PHE A 197 -12.17 -10.79 9.83
C PHE A 197 -11.40 -9.92 10.81
N ILE A 198 -10.39 -9.27 10.25
CA ILE A 198 -9.56 -8.27 10.92
C ILE A 198 -10.24 -6.89 10.81
#